data_AF-A0AB39ZKK5-F1
#
_entry.id   AF-A0AB39ZKK5-F1
#
_cell.length_a   1.000
_cell.length_b   1.000
_cell.length_c   1.000
_cell.angle_alpha   90.00
_cell.angle_beta   90.00
_cell.angle_gamma   90.00
#
_symmetry.space_group_name_H-M   'P 1'
#
loop_
_entity.id
_entity.type
_entity.pdbx_description
1 polymer ?
#
loop_
_entity_poly.entity_id
_entity_poly.type
_entity_poly.pdbx_seq_one_letter_code
_entity_poly.pdbx_strand_id
1 'polypeptide(L)'
;MWPPGSDNSYSGNMDYGKNVVNILPSVEMLVSFNGDMTRSNKRACLLYAERIDFKELLQLRLVEKSDQRRMYITTVDGASFQELKQDQSLNVTFSGFLDNVVRMLKDCQSGKLELHLSGRDQNISSGRETHDYHLQFVEIRSFKNLVHLSLPCRSAPLNTVLFYINKMLDASQKKQFMLEQSIQQMQVEINSQRVHTERLGTENKNLREAIAENTRMLEEKHAAEIQQYQDKLAKVNEQRGNELERNRRAISGLQAQIEKASLEKADLKSAQEQAEQRCQTLGEELSCCKSRVCTLKEQNDKLQGELANARKQERKLEYKIEDLKQHTAELQEHIQKGNKEKANLSAELEAEKKILHTKRQALEMASEEISKANQIILKQSQELLNHKKTIAWRTEVALQQEKAVQAKDSLLTLREDELREARITIEKLREEIPQQLQSMRNFAQSLEQKYSKQILILKERLSIPTGKENRR
;
A
#
# COMPACT_ATOMS: atom_id res chain seq x y z
N MET A 1 -25.15 -2.29 -122.61
CA MET A 1 -26.10 -1.32 -123.20
C MET A 1 -27.51 -1.86 -122.94
N TRP A 2 -28.48 -1.00 -122.66
CA TRP A 2 -29.87 -1.41 -122.44
C TRP A 2 -30.66 -1.27 -123.75
N PRO A 3 -31.64 -2.15 -124.05
CA PRO A 3 -32.49 -1.99 -125.23
C PRO A 3 -33.41 -0.76 -125.09
N PRO A 4 -33.85 -0.14 -126.21
CA PRO A 4 -34.80 0.97 -126.16
C PRO A 4 -36.13 0.56 -125.51
N GLY A 5 -36.71 1.45 -124.69
CA GLY A 5 -38.00 1.21 -124.06
C GLY A 5 -39.15 1.24 -125.08
N SER A 6 -40.06 0.28 -124.97
CA SER A 6 -41.38 0.32 -125.63
C SER A 6 -42.41 0.98 -124.72
N ASP A 7 -43.26 1.86 -125.27
CA ASP A 7 -44.10 2.82 -124.53
C ASP A 7 -45.13 2.25 -123.52
N ASN A 8 -45.29 0.93 -123.41
CA ASN A 8 -46.14 0.29 -122.39
C ASN A 8 -45.49 0.20 -120.99
N SER A 9 -44.69 1.21 -120.58
CA SER A 9 -43.96 1.21 -119.31
C SER A 9 -44.81 1.63 -118.08
N TYR A 10 -46.12 1.34 -118.10
CA TYR A 10 -47.02 1.63 -116.98
C TYR A 10 -47.00 0.49 -115.95
N SER A 11 -46.28 0.71 -114.85
CA SER A 11 -46.27 -0.18 -113.69
C SER A 11 -46.98 0.48 -112.52
N GLY A 12 -48.04 -0.14 -112.01
CA GLY A 12 -48.81 0.38 -110.88
C GLY A 12 -47.95 0.54 -109.61
N ASN A 13 -47.81 1.77 -109.13
CA ASN A 13 -47.12 2.10 -107.88
C ASN A 13 -48.12 2.13 -106.71
N MET A 14 -47.70 1.65 -105.54
CA MET A 14 -48.42 1.79 -104.27
C MET A 14 -48.23 3.20 -103.70
N ASP A 15 -48.90 4.17 -104.29
CA ASP A 15 -48.93 5.57 -103.84
C ASP A 15 -50.31 6.05 -103.41
N TYR A 16 -50.93 5.28 -102.53
CA TYR A 16 -52.26 5.55 -101.97
C TYR A 16 -52.20 6.09 -100.54
N GLY A 17 -51.09 6.74 -100.16
CA GLY A 17 -50.91 7.37 -98.85
C GLY A 17 -51.12 6.42 -97.68
N LYS A 18 -52.07 6.75 -96.79
CA LYS A 18 -52.41 5.96 -95.58
C LYS A 18 -53.12 4.63 -95.90
N ASN A 19 -53.64 4.48 -97.12
CA ASN A 19 -54.50 3.37 -97.52
C ASN A 19 -53.68 2.15 -98.00
N VAL A 20 -52.34 2.26 -97.99
CA VAL A 20 -51.41 1.15 -98.23
C VAL A 20 -51.14 0.41 -96.92
N VAL A 21 -51.62 -0.82 -96.83
CA VAL A 21 -51.51 -1.68 -95.64
C VAL A 21 -50.48 -2.77 -95.87
N ASN A 22 -49.44 -2.82 -95.04
CA ASN A 22 -48.48 -3.92 -95.03
C ASN A 22 -49.16 -5.19 -94.50
N ILE A 23 -49.27 -6.24 -95.32
CA ILE A 23 -49.85 -7.53 -94.92
C ILE A 23 -48.81 -8.48 -94.29
N LEU A 24 -47.53 -8.17 -94.48
CA LEU A 24 -46.39 -8.75 -93.77
C LEU A 24 -45.39 -7.60 -93.49
N PRO A 25 -44.71 -7.55 -92.33
CA PRO A 25 -43.59 -6.63 -92.16
C PRO A 25 -42.51 -6.88 -93.22
N SER A 26 -41.77 -5.83 -93.62
CA SER A 26 -40.67 -5.96 -94.59
C SER A 26 -39.57 -6.86 -94.04
N VAL A 27 -39.21 -7.91 -94.77
CA VAL A 27 -38.39 -9.03 -94.25
C VAL A 27 -37.33 -9.46 -95.25
N GLU A 28 -36.20 -9.93 -94.72
CA GLU A 28 -35.17 -10.60 -95.51
C GLU A 28 -35.56 -12.05 -95.76
N MET A 29 -35.46 -12.49 -97.02
CA MET A 29 -35.81 -13.83 -97.47
C MET A 29 -34.78 -14.32 -98.49
N LEU A 30 -34.46 -15.60 -98.44
CA LEU A 30 -33.58 -16.25 -99.42
C LEU A 30 -34.43 -16.72 -100.61
N VAL A 31 -34.14 -16.23 -101.81
CA VAL A 31 -34.91 -16.52 -103.03
C VAL A 31 -34.05 -17.24 -104.05
N SER A 32 -34.56 -18.34 -104.61
CA SER A 32 -33.92 -19.12 -105.67
C SER A 32 -34.17 -18.47 -107.03
N PHE A 33 -33.13 -17.92 -107.66
CA PHE A 33 -33.20 -17.40 -109.03
C PHE A 33 -32.90 -18.52 -110.03
N ASN A 34 -33.93 -18.95 -110.77
CA ASN A 34 -33.85 -20.01 -111.76
C ASN A 34 -33.80 -19.41 -113.16
N GLY A 35 -32.59 -19.42 -113.75
CA GLY A 35 -32.33 -19.03 -115.13
C GLY A 35 -31.72 -20.13 -116.00
N ASP A 36 -31.19 -21.20 -115.40
CA ASP A 36 -30.77 -22.43 -116.10
C ASP A 36 -30.67 -23.58 -115.09
N MET A 37 -30.90 -24.83 -115.50
CA MET A 37 -31.09 -26.00 -114.64
C MET A 37 -29.81 -26.48 -113.91
N THR A 38 -28.65 -25.91 -114.23
CA THR A 38 -27.36 -26.31 -113.65
C THR A 38 -26.89 -25.42 -112.49
N ARG A 39 -27.50 -24.23 -112.27
CA ARG A 39 -27.13 -23.28 -111.19
C ARG A 39 -28.31 -22.46 -110.66
N SER A 40 -29.09 -23.04 -109.75
CA SER A 40 -30.07 -22.31 -108.94
C SER A 40 -29.37 -21.34 -107.97
N ASN A 41 -29.30 -20.05 -108.33
CA ASN A 41 -28.59 -19.06 -107.54
C ASN A 41 -29.51 -18.49 -106.44
N LYS A 42 -29.35 -18.97 -105.21
CA LYS A 42 -30.05 -18.41 -104.04
C LYS A 42 -29.47 -17.05 -103.66
N ARG A 43 -30.29 -16.00 -103.65
CA ARG A 43 -29.91 -14.61 -103.31
C ARG A 43 -30.69 -14.12 -102.10
N ALA A 44 -30.05 -13.33 -101.25
CA ALA A 44 -30.73 -12.63 -100.16
C ALA A 44 -31.49 -11.42 -100.73
N CYS A 45 -32.80 -11.39 -100.50
CA CYS A 45 -33.70 -10.35 -100.98
C CYS A 45 -34.49 -9.74 -99.81
N LEU A 46 -34.93 -8.49 -99.96
CA LEU A 46 -35.94 -7.90 -99.09
C LEU A 46 -37.30 -8.01 -99.79
N LEU A 47 -38.30 -8.53 -99.08
CA LEU A 47 -39.67 -8.59 -99.55
C LEU A 47 -40.53 -7.54 -98.83
N TYR A 48 -41.36 -6.85 -99.62
CA TYR A 48 -42.43 -5.97 -99.15
C TYR A 48 -43.75 -6.55 -99.65
N ALA A 49 -44.70 -6.77 -98.75
CA ALA A 49 -46.03 -7.29 -99.07
C ALA A 49 -47.09 -6.26 -98.65
N GLU A 50 -47.69 -5.61 -99.64
CA GLU A 50 -48.57 -4.46 -99.48
C GLU A 50 -49.92 -4.74 -100.14
N ARG A 51 -51.02 -4.35 -99.50
CA ARG A 51 -52.35 -4.27 -100.12
C ARG A 51 -52.92 -2.86 -100.01
N ILE A 52 -54.00 -2.62 -100.74
CA ILE A 52 -54.88 -1.48 -100.47
C ILE A 52 -56.09 -1.96 -99.66
N ASP A 53 -56.63 -1.11 -98.80
CA ASP A 53 -57.81 -1.40 -97.97
C ASP A 53 -59.15 -1.19 -98.71
N PHE A 54 -59.27 -0.13 -99.52
CA PHE A 54 -60.51 0.24 -100.22
C PHE A 54 -60.72 -0.42 -101.59
N LYS A 55 -59.77 -1.21 -102.09
CA LYS A 55 -59.92 -1.97 -103.35
C LYS A 55 -59.09 -3.26 -103.35
N GLU A 56 -59.54 -4.24 -104.13
CA GLU A 56 -58.80 -5.48 -104.39
C GLU A 56 -57.52 -5.21 -105.20
N LEU A 57 -56.43 -4.89 -104.49
CA LEU A 57 -55.07 -4.79 -105.04
C LEU A 57 -54.04 -5.29 -104.03
N LEU A 58 -53.30 -6.32 -104.43
CA LEU A 58 -52.09 -6.84 -103.79
C LEU A 58 -50.86 -6.39 -104.61
N GLN A 59 -49.77 -6.05 -103.94
CA GLN A 59 -48.46 -6.00 -104.55
C GLN A 59 -47.40 -6.66 -103.65
N LEU A 60 -46.64 -7.58 -104.25
CA LEU A 60 -45.42 -8.13 -103.68
C LEU A 60 -44.23 -7.51 -104.42
N ARG A 61 -43.36 -6.81 -103.69
CA ARG A 61 -42.13 -6.21 -104.22
C ARG A 61 -40.94 -6.96 -103.64
N LEU A 62 -40.11 -7.52 -104.49
CA LEU A 62 -38.88 -8.22 -104.12
C LEU A 62 -37.68 -7.43 -104.62
N VAL A 63 -36.71 -7.11 -103.76
CA VAL A 63 -35.45 -6.46 -104.15
C VAL A 63 -34.25 -7.28 -103.71
N GLU A 64 -33.16 -7.29 -104.48
CA GLU A 64 -31.90 -7.88 -103.99
C GLU A 64 -31.30 -7.03 -102.87
N LYS A 65 -30.92 -7.65 -101.75
CA LYS A 65 -30.36 -6.94 -100.58
C LYS A 65 -29.04 -6.23 -100.91
N SER A 66 -28.26 -6.78 -101.84
CA SER A 66 -27.00 -6.21 -102.34
C SER A 66 -27.18 -5.05 -103.33
N ASP A 67 -28.32 -4.95 -104.01
CA ASP A 67 -28.62 -3.86 -104.95
C ASP A 67 -30.13 -3.69 -105.10
N GLN A 68 -30.73 -2.78 -104.33
CA GLN A 68 -32.18 -2.59 -104.30
C GLN A 68 -32.76 -2.02 -105.61
N ARG A 69 -31.90 -1.63 -106.58
CA ARG A 69 -32.34 -1.27 -107.94
C ARG A 69 -32.79 -2.49 -108.73
N ARG A 70 -32.30 -3.69 -108.37
CA ARG A 70 -32.80 -4.97 -108.89
C ARG A 70 -34.09 -5.32 -108.17
N MET A 71 -35.19 -4.83 -108.72
CA MET A 71 -36.53 -4.91 -108.15
C MET A 71 -37.46 -5.68 -109.07
N TYR A 72 -38.20 -6.62 -108.50
CA TYR A 72 -39.19 -7.46 -109.17
C TYR A 72 -40.54 -7.24 -108.52
N ILE A 73 -41.59 -7.08 -109.33
CA ILE A 73 -42.92 -6.71 -108.87
C ILE A 73 -43.95 -7.68 -109.42
N THR A 74 -44.67 -8.31 -108.50
CA THR A 74 -45.93 -9.01 -108.72
C THR A 74 -47.06 -8.10 -108.26
N THR A 75 -48.00 -7.77 -109.13
CA THR A 75 -49.22 -7.03 -108.79
C THR A 75 -50.41 -7.90 -109.15
N VAL A 76 -51.38 -8.04 -108.24
CA VAL A 76 -52.61 -8.80 -108.48
C VAL A 76 -53.78 -7.92 -108.05
N ASP A 77 -54.65 -7.59 -108.99
CA ASP A 77 -55.92 -6.89 -108.78
C ASP A 77 -57.11 -7.85 -108.86
N GLY A 78 -58.32 -7.37 -108.65
CA GLY A 78 -59.54 -8.19 -108.71
C GLY A 78 -59.79 -8.88 -110.08
N ALA A 79 -59.23 -8.36 -111.18
CA ALA A 79 -59.38 -8.92 -112.53
C ALA A 79 -58.37 -10.04 -112.79
N SER A 80 -57.07 -9.72 -112.63
CA SER A 80 -55.98 -10.71 -112.71
C SER A 80 -56.10 -11.80 -111.64
N PHE A 81 -56.77 -11.54 -110.52
CA PHE A 81 -57.14 -12.59 -109.57
C PHE A 81 -58.15 -13.61 -110.15
N GLN A 82 -59.11 -13.22 -110.99
CA GLN A 82 -60.01 -14.20 -111.63
C GLN A 82 -59.26 -15.09 -112.63
N GLU A 83 -58.34 -14.51 -113.40
CA GLU A 83 -57.47 -15.25 -114.33
C GLU A 83 -56.61 -16.27 -113.56
N LEU A 84 -55.88 -15.83 -112.53
CA LEU A 84 -55.09 -16.70 -111.66
C LEU A 84 -55.95 -17.77 -110.96
N LYS A 85 -57.18 -17.42 -110.59
CA LYS A 85 -58.13 -18.33 -109.96
C LYS A 85 -58.61 -19.43 -110.91
N GLN A 86 -58.83 -19.11 -112.18
CA GLN A 86 -59.15 -20.08 -113.20
C GLN A 86 -57.94 -20.97 -113.52
N ASP A 87 -56.81 -20.35 -113.90
CA ASP A 87 -55.62 -21.05 -114.38
C ASP A 87 -54.98 -21.97 -113.32
N GLN A 88 -55.01 -21.56 -112.04
CA GLN A 88 -54.46 -22.34 -110.93
C GLN A 88 -55.55 -22.98 -110.04
N SER A 89 -56.81 -22.99 -110.49
CA SER A 89 -57.95 -23.65 -109.81
C SER A 89 -58.10 -23.25 -108.33
N LEU A 90 -57.96 -21.95 -108.03
CA LEU A 90 -57.90 -21.42 -106.66
C LEU A 90 -59.29 -21.33 -106.01
N ASN A 91 -59.63 -22.29 -105.15
CA ASN A 91 -60.93 -22.37 -104.46
C ASN A 91 -61.08 -21.37 -103.28
N VAL A 92 -60.80 -20.09 -103.51
CA VAL A 92 -60.84 -19.01 -102.50
C VAL A 92 -61.47 -17.70 -103.03
N THR A 93 -61.78 -16.77 -102.12
CA THR A 93 -62.07 -15.35 -102.41
C THR A 93 -60.77 -14.53 -102.44
N PHE A 94 -60.81 -13.26 -102.87
CA PHE A 94 -59.62 -12.39 -102.86
C PHE A 94 -59.02 -12.25 -101.44
N SER A 95 -59.86 -12.12 -100.39
CA SER A 95 -59.35 -12.11 -99.01
C SER A 95 -58.70 -13.45 -98.62
N GLY A 96 -59.36 -14.58 -98.92
CA GLY A 96 -58.78 -15.90 -98.63
C GLY A 96 -57.50 -16.20 -99.42
N PHE A 97 -57.32 -15.54 -100.58
CA PHE A 97 -56.07 -15.53 -101.33
C PHE A 97 -54.98 -14.70 -100.62
N LEU A 98 -55.29 -13.47 -100.15
CA LEU A 98 -54.36 -12.68 -99.34
C LEU A 98 -53.90 -13.44 -98.09
N ASP A 99 -54.82 -14.07 -97.36
CA ASP A 99 -54.53 -14.84 -96.15
C ASP A 99 -53.59 -16.03 -96.45
N ASN A 100 -53.82 -16.72 -97.58
CA ASN A 100 -52.93 -17.78 -98.04
C ASN A 100 -51.57 -17.27 -98.50
N VAL A 101 -51.47 -16.12 -99.18
CA VAL A 101 -50.19 -15.49 -99.54
C VAL A 101 -49.41 -15.13 -98.28
N VAL A 102 -50.03 -14.50 -97.28
CA VAL A 102 -49.39 -14.17 -95.99
C VAL A 102 -48.94 -15.43 -95.25
N ARG A 103 -49.75 -16.50 -95.25
CA ARG A 103 -49.37 -17.79 -94.67
C ARG A 103 -48.17 -18.40 -95.39
N MET A 104 -48.22 -18.51 -96.72
CA MET A 104 -47.14 -19.12 -97.51
C MET A 104 -45.84 -18.30 -97.43
N LEU A 105 -45.91 -16.98 -97.29
CA LEU A 105 -44.73 -16.15 -97.02
C LEU A 105 -44.12 -16.47 -95.64
N LYS A 106 -44.92 -16.67 -94.59
CA LYS A 106 -44.44 -17.12 -93.28
C LYS A 106 -43.91 -18.56 -93.30
N ASP A 107 -44.50 -19.44 -94.10
CA ASP A 107 -43.99 -20.79 -94.34
C ASP A 107 -42.65 -20.76 -95.11
N CYS A 108 -42.43 -19.79 -96.01
CA CYS A 108 -41.13 -19.50 -96.62
C CYS A 108 -40.11 -18.95 -95.60
N GLN A 109 -40.51 -18.00 -94.75
CA GLN A 109 -39.63 -17.45 -93.69
C GLN A 109 -39.18 -18.51 -92.68
N SER A 110 -40.02 -19.52 -92.43
CA SER A 110 -39.71 -20.66 -91.56
C SER A 110 -39.09 -21.86 -92.29
N GLY A 111 -38.73 -21.70 -93.57
CA GLY A 111 -38.01 -22.72 -94.35
C GLY A 111 -38.83 -23.95 -94.76
N LYS A 112 -40.16 -23.94 -94.58
CA LYS A 112 -41.05 -25.03 -95.03
C LYS A 112 -41.33 -24.98 -96.53
N LEU A 113 -41.26 -23.78 -97.10
CA LEU A 113 -41.38 -23.49 -98.53
C LEU A 113 -40.14 -22.71 -98.99
N GLU A 114 -39.80 -22.83 -100.27
CA GLU A 114 -38.78 -22.01 -100.92
C GLU A 114 -39.41 -21.05 -101.92
N LEU A 115 -39.16 -19.76 -101.74
CA LEU A 115 -39.57 -18.74 -102.69
C LEU A 115 -38.62 -18.75 -103.90
N HIS A 116 -39.19 -18.90 -105.09
CA HIS A 116 -38.47 -19.00 -106.35
C HIS A 116 -38.84 -17.84 -107.28
N LEU A 117 -37.86 -17.34 -108.03
CA LEU A 117 -38.09 -16.45 -109.16
C LEU A 117 -37.55 -17.12 -110.43
N SER A 118 -38.45 -17.64 -111.26
CA SER A 118 -38.13 -18.30 -112.53
C SER A 118 -38.37 -17.36 -113.70
N GLY A 119 -37.46 -17.34 -114.68
CA GLY A 119 -37.74 -16.71 -115.98
C GLY A 119 -38.86 -17.44 -116.74
N ARG A 120 -39.48 -16.75 -117.70
CA ARG A 120 -40.46 -17.33 -118.64
C ARG A 120 -39.75 -17.66 -119.97
N ASP A 121 -39.96 -18.86 -120.49
CA ASP A 121 -39.37 -19.29 -121.78
C ASP A 121 -40.02 -18.53 -122.95
N GLN A 122 -39.44 -17.38 -123.31
CA GLN A 122 -39.90 -16.55 -124.43
C GLN A 122 -39.42 -17.13 -125.77
N ASN A 123 -40.12 -18.14 -126.27
CA ASN A 123 -39.98 -18.58 -127.66
C ASN A 123 -40.50 -17.49 -128.63
N ILE A 124 -39.80 -17.30 -129.75
CA ILE A 124 -40.11 -16.26 -130.77
C ILE A 124 -41.54 -16.37 -131.33
N SER A 125 -42.15 -17.56 -131.25
CA SER A 125 -43.52 -17.85 -131.66
C SER A 125 -44.60 -17.45 -130.64
N SER A 126 -44.22 -17.10 -129.41
CA SER A 126 -45.15 -16.72 -128.33
C SER A 126 -45.43 -15.21 -128.32
N GLY A 127 -46.63 -14.83 -127.90
CA GLY A 127 -47.05 -13.42 -127.84
C GLY A 127 -46.18 -12.59 -126.90
N ARG A 128 -45.91 -11.33 -127.25
CA ARG A 128 -45.08 -10.41 -126.47
C ARG A 128 -45.82 -9.91 -125.22
N GLU A 129 -45.80 -10.72 -124.17
CA GLU A 129 -46.35 -10.40 -122.86
C GLU A 129 -45.46 -9.43 -122.06
N THR A 130 -46.02 -8.88 -120.97
CA THR A 130 -45.41 -7.88 -120.08
C THR A 130 -44.81 -8.46 -118.80
N HIS A 131 -44.78 -9.80 -118.66
CA HIS A 131 -44.38 -10.52 -117.46
C HIS A 131 -43.28 -11.55 -117.76
N ASP A 132 -42.02 -11.13 -117.62
CA ASP A 132 -40.85 -11.95 -117.94
C ASP A 132 -40.54 -13.05 -116.90
N TYR A 133 -41.18 -13.03 -115.73
CA TYR A 133 -40.87 -13.90 -114.59
C TYR A 133 -42.12 -14.45 -113.91
N HIS A 134 -41.94 -15.52 -113.13
CA HIS A 134 -42.93 -16.01 -112.16
C HIS A 134 -42.34 -16.06 -110.76
N LEU A 135 -43.08 -15.57 -109.77
CA LEU A 135 -42.77 -15.67 -108.35
C LEU A 135 -43.52 -16.88 -107.78
N GLN A 136 -42.78 -17.93 -107.44
CA GLN A 136 -43.31 -19.26 -107.15
C GLN A 136 -43.06 -19.69 -105.70
N PHE A 137 -44.10 -20.24 -105.06
CA PHE A 137 -44.05 -20.81 -103.72
C PHE A 137 -43.87 -22.33 -103.84
N VAL A 138 -42.68 -22.84 -103.54
CA VAL A 138 -42.30 -24.23 -103.85
C VAL A 138 -42.06 -25.03 -102.58
N GLU A 139 -42.78 -26.14 -102.41
CA GLU A 139 -42.49 -27.15 -101.39
C GLU A 139 -41.49 -28.17 -101.94
N ILE A 140 -40.33 -28.29 -101.29
CA ILE A 140 -39.30 -29.25 -101.66
C ILE A 140 -39.72 -30.63 -101.13
N ARG A 141 -39.79 -31.64 -102.01
CA ARG A 141 -40.22 -33.01 -101.68
C ARG A 141 -39.27 -34.04 -102.28
N SER A 142 -39.18 -35.19 -101.62
CA SER A 142 -38.25 -36.29 -101.98
C SER A 142 -38.47 -36.91 -103.37
N PHE A 143 -39.67 -36.80 -103.95
CA PHE A 143 -40.01 -37.35 -105.27
C PHE A 143 -40.12 -36.26 -106.36
N LYS A 144 -40.94 -35.23 -106.11
CA LYS A 144 -41.14 -34.10 -107.02
C LYS A 144 -41.61 -32.88 -106.24
N ASN A 145 -40.93 -31.74 -106.42
CA ASN A 145 -41.30 -30.47 -105.80
C ASN A 145 -42.71 -30.03 -106.22
N LEU A 146 -43.47 -29.46 -105.29
CA LEU A 146 -44.82 -28.97 -105.51
C LEU A 146 -44.84 -27.44 -105.52
N VAL A 147 -45.30 -26.83 -106.62
CA VAL A 147 -45.60 -25.40 -106.66
C VAL A 147 -47.02 -25.20 -106.09
N HIS A 148 -47.13 -24.47 -104.98
CA HIS A 148 -48.41 -24.15 -104.33
C HIS A 148 -49.12 -22.96 -104.97
N LEU A 149 -48.34 -22.01 -105.50
CA LEU A 149 -48.81 -20.80 -106.16
C LEU A 149 -47.70 -20.24 -107.05
N SER A 150 -48.05 -19.81 -108.26
CA SER A 150 -47.16 -19.20 -109.26
C SER A 150 -47.74 -17.87 -109.71
N LEU A 151 -47.14 -16.76 -109.27
CA LEU A 151 -47.65 -15.41 -109.55
C LEU A 151 -46.88 -14.74 -110.70
N PRO A 152 -47.54 -14.08 -111.66
CA PRO A 152 -46.90 -13.34 -112.73
C PRO A 152 -46.10 -12.17 -112.16
N CYS A 153 -44.85 -12.04 -112.59
CA CYS A 153 -43.89 -11.09 -112.04
C CYS A 153 -43.14 -10.41 -113.19
N ARG A 154 -42.77 -9.14 -113.00
CA ARG A 154 -41.97 -8.38 -113.98
C ARG A 154 -40.76 -7.76 -113.29
N SER A 155 -39.70 -7.51 -114.06
CA SER A 155 -38.70 -6.53 -113.64
C SER A 155 -39.37 -5.16 -113.49
N ALA A 156 -39.09 -4.44 -112.41
CA ALA A 156 -39.65 -3.11 -112.21
C ALA A 156 -39.02 -2.12 -113.23
N PRO A 157 -39.81 -1.26 -113.88
CA PRO A 157 -39.27 -0.21 -114.74
C PRO A 157 -38.62 0.90 -113.89
N LEU A 158 -37.67 1.62 -114.49
CA LEU A 158 -36.79 2.58 -113.80
C LEU A 158 -37.56 3.66 -113.01
N ASN A 159 -38.69 4.14 -113.52
CA ASN A 159 -39.58 5.09 -112.83
C ASN A 159 -40.15 4.53 -111.52
N THR A 160 -40.63 3.27 -111.52
CA THR A 160 -41.09 2.58 -110.31
C THR A 160 -39.94 2.31 -109.33
N VAL A 161 -38.76 1.92 -109.83
CA VAL A 161 -37.56 1.72 -109.01
C VAL A 161 -37.16 3.00 -108.28
N LEU A 162 -37.06 4.12 -109.01
CA LEU A 162 -36.73 5.43 -108.45
C LEU A 162 -37.78 5.91 -107.43
N PHE A 163 -39.08 5.76 -107.74
CA PHE A 163 -40.16 6.08 -106.81
C PHE A 163 -39.99 5.37 -105.46
N TYR A 164 -39.80 4.05 -105.47
CA TYR A 164 -39.66 3.28 -104.23
C TYR A 164 -38.34 3.54 -103.50
N ILE A 165 -37.22 3.71 -104.22
CA ILE A 165 -35.93 4.01 -103.57
C ILE A 165 -35.98 5.39 -102.90
N ASN A 166 -36.56 6.41 -103.54
CA ASN A 166 -36.73 7.73 -102.93
C ASN A 166 -37.67 7.67 -101.70
N LYS A 167 -38.79 6.96 -101.80
CA LYS A 167 -39.73 6.74 -100.67
C LYS A 167 -39.07 6.03 -99.47
N MET A 168 -38.13 5.12 -99.72
CA MET A 168 -37.32 4.46 -98.68
C MET A 168 -36.22 5.38 -98.13
N LEU A 169 -35.57 6.20 -98.97
CA LEU A 169 -34.57 7.18 -98.56
C LEU A 169 -35.17 8.23 -97.62
N ASP A 170 -36.31 8.82 -97.99
CA ASP A 170 -37.06 9.78 -97.16
C ASP A 170 -37.40 9.21 -95.78
N ALA A 171 -37.87 7.95 -95.75
CA ALA A 171 -38.21 7.26 -94.51
C ALA A 171 -36.96 6.97 -93.66
N SER A 172 -35.84 6.62 -94.29
CA SER A 172 -34.56 6.40 -93.62
C SER A 172 -33.99 7.68 -93.03
N GLN A 173 -34.01 8.80 -93.77
CA GLN A 173 -33.56 10.11 -93.29
C GLN A 173 -34.38 10.60 -92.10
N LYS A 174 -35.72 10.49 -92.17
CA LYS A 174 -36.61 10.82 -91.05
C LYS A 174 -36.33 9.97 -89.82
N LYS A 175 -36.09 8.66 -89.99
CA LYS A 175 -35.72 7.75 -88.90
C LYS A 175 -34.34 8.09 -88.30
N GLN A 176 -33.36 8.42 -89.14
CA GLN A 176 -32.02 8.82 -88.71
C GLN A 176 -32.07 10.11 -87.87
N PHE A 177 -32.73 11.16 -88.35
CA PHE A 177 -32.88 12.43 -87.63
C PHE A 177 -33.49 12.24 -86.23
N MET A 178 -34.57 11.46 -86.11
CA MET A 178 -35.20 11.17 -84.81
C MET A 178 -34.28 10.40 -83.86
N LEU A 179 -33.46 9.48 -84.39
CA LEU A 179 -32.47 8.73 -83.59
C LEU A 179 -31.32 9.64 -83.14
N GLU A 180 -30.79 10.49 -84.03
CA GLU A 180 -29.74 11.46 -83.71
C GLU A 180 -30.19 12.45 -82.64
N GLN A 181 -31.41 12.98 -82.73
CA GLN A 181 -31.99 13.85 -81.70
C GLN A 181 -32.11 13.14 -80.34
N SER A 182 -32.58 11.88 -80.33
CA SER A 182 -32.69 11.08 -79.11
C SER A 182 -31.33 10.77 -78.48
N ILE A 183 -30.33 10.44 -79.31
CA ILE A 183 -28.95 10.20 -78.86
C ILE A 183 -28.33 11.47 -78.27
N GLN A 184 -28.52 12.64 -78.88
CA GLN A 184 -28.05 13.92 -78.35
C GLN A 184 -28.68 14.23 -76.98
N GLN A 185 -29.98 14.01 -76.81
CA GLN A 185 -30.67 14.20 -75.53
C GLN A 185 -30.10 13.28 -74.43
N MET A 186 -29.98 11.97 -74.69
CA MET A 186 -29.39 11.02 -73.74
C MET A 186 -27.93 11.36 -73.42
N GLN A 187 -27.16 11.83 -74.40
CA GLN A 187 -25.76 12.19 -74.21
C GLN A 187 -25.59 13.42 -73.28
N VAL A 188 -26.52 14.38 -73.32
CA VAL A 188 -26.55 15.50 -72.37
C VAL A 188 -26.89 15.02 -70.96
N GLU A 189 -27.87 14.14 -70.82
CA GLU A 189 -28.28 13.58 -69.52
C GLU A 189 -27.20 12.72 -68.88
N ILE A 190 -26.53 11.85 -69.63
CA ILE A 190 -25.39 11.04 -69.14
C ILE A 190 -24.26 11.95 -68.66
N ASN A 191 -23.99 13.07 -69.34
CA ASN A 191 -22.96 14.02 -68.93
C ASN A 191 -23.35 14.78 -67.65
N SER A 192 -24.62 15.18 -67.47
CA SER A 192 -25.06 15.86 -66.25
C SER A 192 -25.09 14.93 -65.04
N GLN A 193 -25.55 13.68 -65.23
CA GLN A 193 -25.49 12.63 -64.20
C GLN A 193 -24.04 12.34 -63.79
N ARG A 194 -23.09 12.22 -64.74
CA ARG A 194 -21.68 11.99 -64.41
C ARG A 194 -21.09 13.11 -63.53
N VAL A 195 -21.32 14.38 -63.89
CA VAL A 195 -20.86 15.54 -63.09
C VAL A 195 -21.52 15.58 -61.71
N HIS A 196 -22.76 15.10 -61.56
CA HIS A 196 -23.41 14.96 -60.27
C HIS A 196 -22.77 13.84 -59.42
N THR A 197 -22.45 12.69 -60.02
CA THR A 197 -21.72 11.59 -59.34
C THR A 197 -20.32 12.02 -58.91
N GLU A 198 -19.59 12.75 -59.77
CA GLU A 198 -18.27 13.32 -59.44
C GLU A 198 -18.35 14.24 -58.20
N ARG A 199 -19.38 15.10 -58.13
CA ARG A 199 -19.62 16.00 -56.99
C ARG A 199 -19.97 15.25 -55.70
N LEU A 200 -20.85 14.26 -55.76
CA LEU A 200 -21.18 13.44 -54.58
C LEU A 200 -19.96 12.62 -54.12
N GLY A 201 -19.07 12.24 -55.05
CA GLY A 201 -17.81 11.58 -54.77
C GLY A 201 -16.83 12.47 -53.98
N THR A 202 -16.66 13.74 -54.37
CA THR A 202 -15.81 14.68 -53.61
C THR A 202 -16.41 15.03 -52.24
N GLU A 203 -17.73 15.21 -52.15
CA GLU A 203 -18.41 15.42 -50.87
C GLU A 203 -18.25 14.21 -49.91
N ASN A 204 -18.44 12.98 -50.41
CA ASN A 204 -18.20 11.76 -49.64
C ASN A 204 -16.74 11.62 -49.19
N LYS A 205 -15.78 12.02 -50.03
CA LYS A 205 -14.36 12.04 -49.66
C LYS A 205 -14.12 13.00 -48.50
N ASN A 206 -14.55 14.24 -48.64
CA ASN A 206 -14.36 15.28 -47.63
C ASN A 206 -14.99 14.90 -46.28
N LEU A 207 -16.20 14.29 -46.30
CA LEU A 207 -16.87 13.80 -45.09
C LEU A 207 -16.10 12.66 -44.41
N ARG A 208 -15.51 11.73 -45.18
CA ARG A 208 -14.67 10.64 -44.62
C ARG A 208 -13.38 11.17 -43.99
N GLU A 209 -12.73 12.13 -44.65
CA GLU A 209 -11.52 12.79 -44.13
C GLU A 209 -11.84 13.57 -42.85
N ALA A 210 -12.96 14.30 -42.81
CA ALA A 210 -13.43 14.99 -41.61
C ALA A 210 -13.81 14.04 -40.46
N ILE A 211 -14.42 12.88 -40.75
CA ILE A 211 -14.72 11.87 -39.72
C ILE A 211 -13.42 11.29 -39.15
N ALA A 212 -12.47 10.90 -40.00
CA ALA A 212 -11.19 10.33 -39.58
C ALA A 212 -10.38 11.29 -38.69
N GLU A 213 -10.33 12.58 -39.06
CA GLU A 213 -9.64 13.61 -38.28
C GLU A 213 -10.35 13.90 -36.94
N ASN A 214 -11.68 13.94 -36.92
CA ASN A 214 -12.44 14.09 -35.67
C ASN A 214 -12.23 12.88 -34.73
N THR A 215 -12.14 11.66 -35.28
CA THR A 215 -11.81 10.46 -34.50
C THR A 215 -10.40 10.56 -33.92
N ARG A 216 -9.39 10.91 -34.74
CA ARG A 216 -7.99 11.10 -34.29
C ARG A 216 -7.89 12.14 -33.16
N MET A 217 -8.51 13.30 -33.33
CA MET A 217 -8.54 14.38 -32.32
C MET A 217 -9.22 13.94 -31.01
N LEU A 218 -10.24 13.09 -31.08
CA LEU A 218 -10.93 12.56 -29.91
C LEU A 218 -10.10 11.47 -29.19
N GLU A 219 -9.43 10.60 -29.95
CA GLU A 219 -8.50 9.60 -29.42
C GLU A 219 -7.29 10.24 -28.72
N GLU A 220 -6.68 11.26 -29.33
CA GLU A 220 -5.58 12.02 -28.73
C GLU A 220 -6.01 12.72 -27.44
N LYS A 221 -7.23 13.29 -27.40
CA LYS A 221 -7.81 13.90 -26.19
C LYS A 221 -8.05 12.85 -25.09
N HIS A 222 -8.63 11.70 -25.42
CA HIS A 222 -8.85 10.63 -24.45
C HIS A 222 -7.52 10.04 -23.92
N ALA A 223 -6.51 9.87 -24.78
CA ALA A 223 -5.18 9.43 -24.36
C ALA A 223 -4.53 10.42 -23.38
N ALA A 224 -4.62 11.72 -23.66
CA ALA A 224 -4.12 12.77 -22.77
C ALA A 224 -4.86 12.81 -21.42
N GLU A 225 -6.18 12.63 -21.42
CA GLU A 225 -6.99 12.54 -20.19
C GLU A 225 -6.62 11.30 -19.37
N ILE A 226 -6.50 10.13 -20.01
CA ILE A 226 -6.06 8.88 -19.35
C ILE A 226 -4.67 9.03 -18.73
N GLN A 227 -3.70 9.60 -19.45
CA GLN A 227 -2.37 9.88 -18.90
C GLN A 227 -2.45 10.82 -17.68
N GLN A 228 -3.26 11.89 -17.76
CA GLN A 228 -3.44 12.81 -16.63
C GLN A 228 -4.05 12.12 -15.40
N TYR A 229 -4.97 11.17 -15.58
CA TYR A 229 -5.50 10.35 -14.48
C TYR A 229 -4.47 9.36 -13.92
N GLN A 230 -3.64 8.75 -14.77
CA GLN A 230 -2.55 7.87 -14.32
C GLN A 230 -1.51 8.66 -13.51
N ASP A 231 -1.09 9.84 -13.96
CA ASP A 231 -0.16 10.73 -13.25
C ASP A 231 -0.70 11.17 -11.88
N LYS A 232 -2.01 11.50 -11.81
CA LYS A 232 -2.70 11.82 -10.55
C LYS A 232 -2.71 10.61 -9.61
N LEU A 233 -3.04 9.42 -10.11
CA LEU A 233 -3.09 8.19 -9.33
C LEU A 233 -1.69 7.78 -8.82
N ALA A 234 -0.65 7.96 -9.64
CA ALA A 234 0.75 7.75 -9.24
C ALA A 234 1.13 8.66 -8.07
N LYS A 235 0.85 9.97 -8.16
CA LYS A 235 1.12 10.94 -7.09
C LYS A 235 0.35 10.63 -5.80
N VAL A 236 -0.92 10.21 -5.89
CA VAL A 236 -1.71 9.79 -4.71
C VAL A 236 -1.14 8.51 -4.08
N ASN A 237 -0.72 7.53 -4.89
CA ASN A 237 -0.07 6.32 -4.37
C ASN A 237 1.30 6.62 -3.73
N GLU A 238 2.08 7.54 -4.29
CA GLU A 238 3.35 8.01 -3.72
C GLU A 238 3.13 8.74 -2.39
N GLN A 239 2.14 9.65 -2.33
CA GLN A 239 1.76 10.32 -1.09
C GLN A 239 1.31 9.32 -0.02
N ARG A 240 0.45 8.36 -0.37
CA ARG A 240 0.01 7.28 0.53
C ARG A 240 1.17 6.40 0.97
N GLY A 241 2.14 6.11 0.10
CA GLY A 241 3.36 5.37 0.43
C GLY A 241 4.24 6.12 1.44
N ASN A 242 4.47 7.41 1.19
CA ASN A 242 5.19 8.29 2.11
C ASN A 242 4.48 8.43 3.46
N GLU A 243 3.15 8.51 3.48
CA GLU A 243 2.35 8.56 4.70
C GLU A 243 2.33 7.22 5.44
N LEU A 244 2.21 6.09 4.74
CA LEU A 244 2.37 4.76 5.33
C LEU A 244 3.77 4.57 5.92
N GLU A 245 4.83 5.08 5.30
CA GLU A 245 6.20 4.95 5.81
C GLU A 245 6.51 5.95 6.94
N ARG A 246 5.85 7.13 6.96
CA ARG A 246 5.78 7.99 8.15
C ARG A 246 5.04 7.31 9.27
N ASN A 247 3.88 6.71 9.01
CA ASN A 247 3.09 5.93 9.95
C ASN A 247 3.78 4.63 10.34
N ARG A 248 4.73 4.11 9.57
CA ARG A 248 5.59 2.97 9.94
C ARG A 248 6.70 3.39 10.88
N ARG A 249 7.33 4.56 10.66
CA ARG A 249 8.27 5.17 11.62
C ARG A 249 7.58 5.72 12.87
N ALA A 250 6.34 6.18 12.73
CA ALA A 250 5.36 6.33 13.79
C ALA A 250 4.52 5.04 14.01
N ILE A 251 5.06 3.88 13.62
CA ILE A 251 4.88 2.54 14.18
C ILE A 251 6.27 2.00 14.67
N SER A 252 7.24 2.94 14.79
CA SER A 252 8.48 2.88 15.58
C SER A 252 8.47 3.73 16.89
N GLY A 253 7.34 4.40 17.29
CA GLY A 253 6.98 4.97 18.66
C GLY A 253 5.63 4.83 19.58
N LEU A 254 4.66 3.95 20.14
CA LEU A 254 3.78 2.61 20.30
C LEU A 254 4.03 1.03 20.67
N GLN A 255 5.16 0.27 20.54
CA GLN A 255 5.65 -0.81 21.46
C GLN A 255 7.06 -0.55 22.11
N ALA A 256 8.11 -0.11 21.38
CA ALA A 256 9.54 -0.06 21.82
C ALA A 256 10.03 0.97 22.89
N GLN A 257 9.56 2.22 22.94
CA GLN A 257 9.72 3.09 24.14
C GLN A 257 9.13 2.42 25.39
N ILE A 258 8.35 1.34 25.21
CA ILE A 258 7.78 0.48 26.25
C ILE A 258 8.41 -0.91 26.30
N GLU A 259 9.24 -1.32 25.36
CA GLU A 259 10.31 -2.24 25.72
C GLU A 259 11.15 -1.55 26.80
N LYS A 260 11.50 -0.27 26.59
CA LYS A 260 12.11 0.60 27.62
C LYS A 260 11.23 0.78 28.87
N ALA A 261 10.01 1.30 28.79
CA ALA A 261 9.22 1.56 30.00
C ALA A 261 8.64 0.28 30.66
N SER A 262 8.52 -0.85 29.95
CA SER A 262 8.26 -2.15 30.60
C SER A 262 9.50 -2.69 31.29
N LEU A 263 10.71 -2.41 30.78
CA LEU A 263 11.96 -2.60 31.53
C LEU A 263 11.94 -1.76 32.81
N GLU A 264 11.72 -0.44 32.68
CA GLU A 264 11.68 0.47 33.84
C GLU A 264 10.62 0.05 34.86
N LYS A 265 9.46 -0.43 34.40
CA LYS A 265 8.42 -1.02 35.26
C LYS A 265 8.85 -2.35 35.91
N ALA A 266 9.61 -3.20 35.23
CA ALA A 266 10.14 -4.43 35.79
C ALA A 266 11.25 -4.15 36.83
N ASP A 267 12.14 -3.22 36.53
CA ASP A 267 13.19 -2.73 37.44
C ASP A 267 12.57 -2.08 38.69
N LEU A 268 11.58 -1.21 38.51
CA LEU A 268 10.82 -0.60 39.61
C LEU A 268 10.06 -1.63 40.44
N LYS A 269 9.50 -2.68 39.81
CA LYS A 269 8.84 -3.78 40.54
C LYS A 269 9.85 -4.60 41.34
N SER A 270 11.04 -4.89 40.79
CA SER A 270 12.10 -5.59 41.52
C SER A 270 12.65 -4.73 42.67
N ALA A 271 12.78 -3.41 42.48
CA ALA A 271 13.17 -2.46 43.52
C ALA A 271 12.09 -2.34 44.61
N GLN A 272 10.80 -2.38 44.25
CA GLN A 272 9.69 -2.45 45.18
C GLN A 272 9.74 -3.74 46.00
N GLU A 273 9.92 -4.91 45.38
CA GLU A 273 10.02 -6.20 46.07
C GLU A 273 11.21 -6.24 47.05
N GLN A 274 12.37 -5.68 46.67
CA GLN A 274 13.49 -5.50 47.59
C GLN A 274 13.18 -4.53 48.73
N ALA A 275 12.48 -3.42 48.45
CA ALA A 275 12.09 -2.44 49.47
C ALA A 275 11.06 -3.02 50.45
N GLU A 276 10.11 -3.82 49.98
CA GLU A 276 9.12 -4.53 50.80
C GLU A 276 9.79 -5.56 51.70
N GLN A 277 10.70 -6.40 51.17
CA GLN A 277 11.52 -7.32 51.97
C GLN A 277 12.31 -6.56 53.05
N ARG A 278 12.95 -5.44 52.69
CA ARG A 278 13.75 -4.63 53.62
C ARG A 278 12.90 -3.98 54.71
N CYS A 279 11.71 -3.50 54.36
CA CYS A 279 10.72 -2.99 55.32
C CYS A 279 10.18 -4.10 56.23
N GLN A 280 10.02 -5.32 55.73
CA GLN A 280 9.63 -6.48 56.52
C GLN A 280 10.73 -6.84 57.54
N THR A 281 12.00 -6.95 57.11
CA THR A 281 13.14 -7.18 58.02
C THR A 281 13.26 -6.09 59.08
N LEU A 282 13.15 -4.81 58.70
CA LEU A 282 13.14 -3.69 59.65
C LEU A 282 11.92 -3.72 60.59
N GLY A 283 10.78 -4.25 60.15
CA GLY A 283 9.60 -4.49 60.97
C GLY A 283 9.81 -5.59 62.01
N GLU A 284 10.50 -6.67 61.64
CA GLU A 284 10.91 -7.76 62.53
C GLU A 284 11.96 -7.29 63.55
N GLU A 285 12.97 -6.53 63.13
CA GLU A 285 13.96 -5.88 64.01
C GLU A 285 13.30 -4.89 64.98
N LEU A 286 12.35 -4.08 64.50
CA LEU A 286 11.58 -3.15 65.33
C LEU A 286 10.68 -3.89 66.33
N SER A 287 10.11 -5.03 65.94
CA SER A 287 9.32 -5.89 66.83
C SER A 287 10.20 -6.50 67.92
N CYS A 288 11.38 -7.02 67.56
CA CYS A 288 12.38 -7.52 68.50
C CYS A 288 12.86 -6.42 69.45
N CYS A 289 13.11 -5.20 68.96
CA CYS A 289 13.47 -4.06 69.80
C CYS A 289 12.33 -3.65 70.75
N LYS A 290 11.07 -3.62 70.29
CA LYS A 290 9.90 -3.35 71.14
C LYS A 290 9.76 -4.40 72.25
N SER A 291 9.88 -5.69 71.91
CA SER A 291 9.90 -6.78 72.89
C SER A 291 10.97 -6.56 73.95
N ARG A 292 12.23 -6.33 73.53
CA ARG A 292 13.36 -6.09 74.44
C ARG A 292 13.18 -4.83 75.31
N VAL A 293 12.53 -3.78 74.80
CA VAL A 293 12.17 -2.58 75.57
C VAL A 293 11.09 -2.87 76.61
N CYS A 294 10.09 -3.72 76.31
CA CYS A 294 9.12 -4.16 77.32
C CYS A 294 9.81 -4.96 78.44
N THR A 295 10.67 -5.93 78.13
CA THR A 295 11.39 -6.70 79.15
C THR A 295 12.29 -5.81 80.02
N LEU A 296 12.94 -4.79 79.43
CA LEU A 296 13.73 -3.81 80.18
C LEU A 296 12.87 -2.88 81.04
N LYS A 297 11.64 -2.56 80.65
CA LYS A 297 10.67 -1.86 81.51
C LYS A 297 10.26 -2.72 82.70
N GLU A 298 9.85 -3.97 82.45
CA GLU A 298 9.46 -4.92 83.50
C GLU A 298 10.58 -5.13 84.54
N GLN A 299 11.83 -5.17 84.09
CA GLN A 299 13.01 -5.22 84.98
C GLN A 299 13.20 -3.91 85.78
N ASN A 300 13.00 -2.74 85.17
CA ASN A 300 13.10 -1.44 85.84
C ASN A 300 11.99 -1.24 86.88
N ASP A 301 10.74 -1.57 86.53
CA ASP A 301 9.59 -1.48 87.43
C ASP A 301 9.74 -2.43 88.63
N LYS A 302 10.33 -3.62 88.41
CA LYS A 302 10.69 -4.57 89.47
C LYS A 302 11.76 -4.00 90.42
N LEU A 303 12.83 -3.41 89.87
CA LEU A 303 13.88 -2.75 90.66
C LEU A 303 13.35 -1.54 91.46
N GLN A 304 12.39 -0.79 90.92
CA GLN A 304 11.70 0.27 91.66
C GLN A 304 10.85 -0.29 92.82
N GLY A 305 10.19 -1.44 92.63
CA GLY A 305 9.50 -2.15 93.72
C GLY A 305 10.43 -2.64 94.83
N GLU A 306 11.61 -3.15 94.47
CA GLU A 306 12.65 -3.56 95.43
C GLU A 306 13.20 -2.36 96.22
N LEU A 307 13.47 -1.23 95.54
CA LEU A 307 13.93 0.02 96.17
C LEU A 307 12.86 0.67 97.08
N ALA A 308 11.58 0.56 96.73
CA ALA A 308 10.47 0.98 97.58
C ALA A 308 10.34 0.14 98.86
N ASN A 309 10.61 -1.18 98.78
CA ASN A 309 10.62 -2.05 99.95
C ASN A 309 11.82 -1.79 100.86
N ALA A 310 13.01 -1.52 100.32
CA ALA A 310 14.18 -1.13 101.12
C ALA A 310 13.89 0.10 102.01
N ARG A 311 13.33 1.17 101.43
CA ARG A 311 12.90 2.39 102.16
C ARG A 311 11.79 2.14 103.20
N LYS A 312 11.02 1.06 103.05
CA LYS A 312 9.98 0.65 103.99
C LYS A 312 10.53 -0.18 105.17
N GLN A 313 11.75 -0.71 105.01
CA GLN A 313 12.48 -1.47 106.03
C GLN A 313 13.44 -0.56 106.81
N GLU A 314 14.04 0.44 106.14
CA GLU A 314 14.77 1.58 106.71
C GLU A 314 13.97 2.26 107.84
N ARG A 315 12.74 2.73 107.56
CA ARG A 315 11.85 3.36 108.56
C ARG A 315 11.47 2.48 109.76
N LYS A 316 11.53 1.15 109.60
CA LYS A 316 11.30 0.20 110.71
C LYS A 316 12.51 0.05 111.63
N LEU A 317 13.69 0.44 111.15
CA LEU A 317 14.93 0.48 111.95
C LEU A 317 15.08 1.86 112.62
N GLU A 318 14.73 2.95 111.94
CA GLU A 318 14.71 4.31 112.54
C GLU A 318 13.88 4.37 113.84
N TYR A 319 12.62 3.92 113.79
CA TYR A 319 11.75 3.86 114.97
C TYR A 319 12.33 3.02 116.12
N LYS A 320 13.17 2.02 115.79
CA LYS A 320 13.78 1.10 116.76
C LYS A 320 15.11 1.62 117.31
N ILE A 321 15.71 2.62 116.64
CA ILE A 321 16.90 3.34 117.10
C ILE A 321 16.49 4.44 118.09
N GLU A 322 15.38 5.14 117.87
CA GLU A 322 14.93 6.21 118.78
C GLU A 322 14.50 5.66 120.15
N ASP A 323 13.76 4.55 120.14
CA ASP A 323 13.33 3.80 121.34
C ASP A 323 14.53 3.34 122.20
N LEU A 324 15.62 2.92 121.55
CA LEU A 324 16.87 2.53 122.23
C LEU A 324 17.70 3.73 122.73
N LYS A 325 17.61 4.90 122.08
CA LYS A 325 18.26 6.14 122.58
C LYS A 325 17.61 6.61 123.89
N GLN A 326 16.27 6.64 123.94
CA GLN A 326 15.50 6.98 125.13
C GLN A 326 15.96 6.13 126.34
N HIS A 327 15.98 4.81 126.15
CA HIS A 327 16.40 3.86 127.20
C HIS A 327 17.89 4.01 127.61
N THR A 328 18.75 4.46 126.70
CA THR A 328 20.19 4.68 126.98
C THR A 328 20.42 5.90 127.87
N ALA A 329 19.67 6.98 127.66
CA ALA A 329 19.80 8.21 128.45
C ALA A 329 19.43 7.99 129.93
N GLU A 330 18.30 7.31 130.18
CA GLU A 330 17.78 7.04 131.53
C GLU A 330 18.73 6.12 132.34
N LEU A 331 19.40 5.19 131.67
CA LEU A 331 20.46 4.36 132.28
C LEU A 331 21.73 5.15 132.60
N GLN A 332 22.12 6.13 131.77
CA GLN A 332 23.37 6.88 131.97
C GLN A 332 23.32 7.82 133.19
N GLU A 333 22.18 8.46 133.51
CA GLU A 333 22.11 9.32 134.70
C GLU A 333 22.04 8.51 136.01
N HIS A 334 21.31 7.38 136.02
CA HIS A 334 21.37 6.43 137.15
C HIS A 334 22.80 5.94 137.42
N ILE A 335 23.60 5.75 136.36
CA ILE A 335 25.03 5.40 136.46
C ILE A 335 25.87 6.59 136.97
N GLN A 336 25.59 7.84 136.61
CA GLN A 336 26.29 8.99 137.19
C GLN A 336 26.02 9.16 138.69
N LYS A 337 24.75 9.01 139.11
CA LYS A 337 24.37 9.10 140.53
C LYS A 337 25.00 7.97 141.35
N GLY A 338 24.87 6.73 140.88
CA GLY A 338 25.48 5.56 141.50
C GLY A 338 27.01 5.61 141.55
N ASN A 339 27.70 6.19 140.55
CA ASN A 339 29.16 6.31 140.59
C ASN A 339 29.67 7.32 141.62
N LYS A 340 28.93 8.39 141.94
CA LYS A 340 29.30 9.32 143.04
C LYS A 340 29.15 8.66 144.41
N GLU A 341 28.06 7.95 144.63
CA GLU A 341 27.81 7.22 145.89
C GLU A 341 28.80 6.04 146.05
N LYS A 342 29.10 5.33 144.96
CA LYS A 342 30.14 4.28 144.91
C LYS A 342 31.55 4.81 145.15
N ALA A 343 31.89 6.02 144.71
CA ALA A 343 33.21 6.61 144.98
C ALA A 343 33.41 6.90 146.47
N ASN A 344 32.40 7.50 147.12
CA ASN A 344 32.45 7.80 148.55
C ASN A 344 32.46 6.51 149.39
N LEU A 345 31.52 5.59 149.14
CA LEU A 345 31.45 4.31 149.85
C LEU A 345 32.66 3.41 149.57
N SER A 346 33.32 3.52 148.42
CA SER A 346 34.57 2.79 148.16
C SER A 346 35.77 3.41 148.88
N ALA A 347 35.79 4.72 149.14
CA ALA A 347 36.83 5.34 149.96
C ALA A 347 36.70 4.92 151.43
N GLU A 348 35.48 4.93 151.97
CA GLU A 348 35.19 4.46 153.32
C GLU A 348 35.43 2.94 153.46
N LEU A 349 34.92 2.12 152.53
CA LEU A 349 35.03 0.67 152.60
C LEU A 349 36.46 0.15 152.36
N GLU A 350 37.28 0.82 151.56
CA GLU A 350 38.68 0.41 151.37
C GLU A 350 39.59 0.87 152.53
N ALA A 351 39.22 1.96 153.22
CA ALA A 351 39.80 2.33 154.50
C ALA A 351 39.40 1.34 155.61
N GLU A 352 38.10 1.04 155.77
CA GLU A 352 37.60 0.04 156.71
C GLU A 352 38.19 -1.34 156.43
N LYS A 353 38.30 -1.80 155.18
CA LYS A 353 38.97 -3.08 154.87
C LYS A 353 40.45 -3.09 155.24
N LYS A 354 41.19 -1.98 155.06
CA LYS A 354 42.58 -1.88 155.54
C LYS A 354 42.65 -1.91 157.08
N ILE A 355 41.70 -1.28 157.78
CA ILE A 355 41.58 -1.31 159.24
C ILE A 355 41.19 -2.72 159.73
N LEU A 356 40.26 -3.40 159.06
CA LEU A 356 39.74 -4.71 159.44
C LEU A 356 40.71 -5.85 159.13
N HIS A 357 41.42 -5.80 158.00
CA HIS A 357 42.42 -6.81 157.64
C HIS A 357 43.65 -6.73 158.56
N THR A 358 44.16 -5.51 158.82
CA THR A 358 45.27 -5.33 159.77
C THR A 358 44.88 -5.68 161.20
N LYS A 359 43.70 -5.28 161.70
CA LYS A 359 43.21 -5.71 163.01
C LYS A 359 43.05 -7.23 163.14
N ARG A 360 42.68 -7.94 162.06
CA ARG A 360 42.48 -9.39 162.10
C ARG A 360 43.81 -10.16 162.04
N GLN A 361 44.73 -9.75 161.16
CA GLN A 361 46.05 -10.38 161.01
C GLN A 361 46.97 -10.10 162.21
N ALA A 362 46.91 -8.91 162.80
CA ALA A 362 47.76 -8.54 163.93
C ALA A 362 47.25 -9.02 165.30
N LEU A 363 45.96 -9.39 165.44
CA LEU A 363 45.46 -10.07 166.65
C LEU A 363 46.02 -11.49 166.77
N GLU A 364 46.26 -12.14 165.63
CA GLU A 364 46.88 -13.46 165.54
C GLU A 364 48.40 -13.37 165.78
N MET A 365 49.07 -12.37 165.19
CA MET A 365 50.45 -12.02 165.55
C MET A 365 50.61 -11.66 167.03
N ALA A 366 49.68 -10.93 167.64
CA ALA A 366 49.74 -10.62 169.07
C ALA A 366 49.66 -11.88 169.93
N SER A 367 48.91 -12.91 169.50
CA SER A 367 48.86 -14.21 170.19
C SER A 367 50.22 -14.94 170.11
N GLU A 368 50.85 -14.98 168.93
CA GLU A 368 52.18 -15.57 168.78
C GLU A 368 53.29 -14.75 169.45
N GLU A 369 53.22 -13.42 169.40
CA GLU A 369 54.26 -12.55 169.96
C GLU A 369 54.15 -12.41 171.48
N ILE A 370 52.97 -12.60 172.09
CA ILE A 370 52.87 -12.78 173.55
C ILE A 370 53.51 -14.13 173.96
N SER A 371 53.43 -15.16 173.12
CA SER A 371 54.17 -16.43 173.33
C SER A 371 55.69 -16.23 173.17
N LYS A 372 56.13 -15.55 172.11
CA LYS A 372 57.55 -15.21 171.88
C LYS A 372 58.10 -14.25 172.93
N ALA A 373 57.30 -13.32 173.47
CA ALA A 373 57.71 -12.41 174.54
C ALA A 373 58.19 -13.19 175.78
N ASN A 374 57.46 -14.25 176.18
CA ASN A 374 57.87 -15.10 177.30
C ASN A 374 59.17 -15.87 177.04
N GLN A 375 59.48 -16.24 175.79
CA GLN A 375 60.79 -16.85 175.45
C GLN A 375 61.92 -15.82 175.25
N ILE A 376 61.61 -14.61 174.77
CA ILE A 376 62.60 -13.56 174.47
C ILE A 376 62.98 -12.78 175.73
N ILE A 377 62.07 -12.61 176.71
CA ILE A 377 62.42 -12.11 178.05
C ILE A 377 63.45 -13.03 178.73
N LEU A 378 63.30 -14.36 178.56
CA LEU A 378 64.29 -15.37 178.97
C LEU A 378 65.61 -15.32 178.19
N LYS A 379 65.67 -14.64 177.03
CA LYS A 379 66.84 -14.64 176.13
C LYS A 379 67.58 -13.31 176.09
N GLN A 380 66.91 -12.17 176.06
CA GLN A 380 67.57 -10.85 176.04
C GLN A 380 67.99 -10.35 177.42
N SER A 381 67.49 -10.94 178.51
CA SER A 381 68.16 -10.86 179.83
C SER A 381 69.62 -11.36 179.75
N GLN A 382 69.95 -12.23 178.78
CA GLN A 382 71.31 -12.70 178.48
C GLN A 382 72.06 -11.82 177.45
N GLU A 383 71.36 -11.05 176.60
CA GLU A 383 71.98 -10.22 175.56
C GLU A 383 72.29 -8.78 176.03
N LEU A 384 71.49 -8.24 176.96
CA LEU A 384 71.78 -6.97 177.65
C LEU A 384 73.10 -7.03 178.45
N LEU A 385 73.55 -8.25 178.79
CA LEU A 385 74.85 -8.56 179.39
C LEU A 385 76.04 -8.34 178.42
N ASN A 386 75.79 -8.24 177.10
CA ASN A 386 76.83 -8.43 176.09
C ASN A 386 77.28 -7.15 175.36
N HIS A 387 76.41 -6.50 174.58
CA HIS A 387 76.90 -5.55 173.53
C HIS A 387 76.93 -4.06 173.88
N LYS A 388 77.04 -3.77 175.18
CA LYS A 388 77.90 -2.69 175.71
C LYS A 388 79.29 -2.61 175.01
N LYS A 389 79.77 -3.73 174.44
CA LYS A 389 81.05 -3.87 173.73
C LYS A 389 81.11 -3.25 172.32
N THR A 390 79.98 -3.02 171.62
CA THR A 390 80.01 -2.87 170.13
C THR A 390 79.92 -1.44 169.60
N ILE A 391 79.61 -0.44 170.44
CA ILE A 391 79.51 0.98 170.02
C ILE A 391 80.86 1.55 169.53
N ALA A 392 81.98 0.86 169.75
CA ALA A 392 83.33 1.30 169.44
C ALA A 392 83.75 1.31 167.93
N TRP A 393 82.89 0.91 166.99
CA TRP A 393 83.33 0.61 165.59
C TRP A 393 82.89 1.61 164.50
N ARG A 394 81.95 2.53 164.76
CA ARG A 394 81.08 3.12 163.71
C ARG A 394 81.64 4.28 162.86
N THR A 395 82.96 4.45 162.75
CA THR A 395 83.58 5.80 162.55
C THR A 395 84.17 6.10 161.16
N GLU A 396 84.24 5.15 160.21
CA GLU A 396 85.34 5.16 159.21
C GLU A 396 85.07 5.62 157.75
N VAL A 397 83.86 5.49 157.17
CA VAL A 397 83.76 5.12 155.71
C VAL A 397 83.33 6.22 154.70
N ALA A 398 83.08 7.47 155.10
CA ALA A 398 82.20 8.39 154.34
C ALA A 398 82.79 9.16 153.11
N LEU A 399 83.53 8.53 152.19
CA LEU A 399 84.14 9.21 151.02
C LEU A 399 84.00 8.44 149.69
N GLN A 400 83.47 9.09 148.64
CA GLN A 400 83.38 8.58 147.25
C GLN A 400 83.59 9.64 146.15
N GLN A 401 82.72 9.74 145.12
CA GLN A 401 83.11 10.13 143.75
C GLN A 401 82.06 10.99 142.99
N GLU A 402 82.52 11.76 141.99
CA GLU A 402 81.82 12.86 141.30
C GLU A 402 82.59 13.18 139.99
N LYS A 403 82.17 12.82 138.75
CA LYS A 403 83.16 12.80 137.63
C LYS A 403 82.76 13.08 136.15
N ALA A 404 81.50 12.95 135.70
CA ALA A 404 81.22 12.71 134.26
C ALA A 404 80.14 13.62 133.61
N VAL A 405 80.51 14.36 132.55
CA VAL A 405 79.65 15.26 131.72
C VAL A 405 80.27 15.42 130.29
N GLN A 406 79.61 16.16 129.38
CA GLN A 406 80.19 17.04 128.34
C GLN A 406 80.79 16.43 127.04
N ALA A 407 79.96 16.27 125.99
CA ALA A 407 80.34 16.38 124.55
C ALA A 407 79.10 16.24 123.61
N LYS A 408 78.97 17.03 122.52
CA LYS A 408 78.12 16.63 121.35
C LYS A 408 78.22 17.42 120.02
N ASP A 409 78.54 18.71 120.02
CA ASP A 409 77.83 19.72 119.20
C ASP A 409 78.12 19.82 117.67
N SER A 410 78.74 18.84 117.00
CA SER A 410 79.58 19.11 115.82
C SER A 410 79.02 18.97 114.38
N LEU A 411 77.70 18.90 114.13
CA LEU A 411 77.16 18.25 112.89
C LEU A 411 76.56 19.13 111.75
N LEU A 412 76.52 20.47 111.83
CA LEU A 412 75.44 21.24 111.16
C LEU A 412 75.67 21.90 109.77
N THR A 413 76.86 21.85 109.14
CA THR A 413 77.30 22.92 108.20
C THR A 413 77.34 22.66 106.68
N LEU A 414 76.74 21.58 106.13
CA LEU A 414 77.13 21.06 104.79
C LEU A 414 76.24 21.43 103.56
N ARG A 415 75.12 22.16 103.69
CA ARG A 415 73.96 21.96 102.77
C ARG A 415 73.59 23.04 101.71
N GLU A 416 74.35 24.10 101.51
CA GLU A 416 73.81 25.33 100.85
C GLU A 416 74.19 25.59 99.37
N ASP A 417 75.18 24.91 98.77
CA ASP A 417 75.80 25.40 97.51
C ASP A 417 75.08 25.07 96.17
N GLU A 418 74.29 23.98 96.08
CA GLU A 418 73.93 23.31 94.82
C GLU A 418 73.01 24.10 93.85
N LEU A 419 72.36 25.18 94.30
CA LEU A 419 71.17 25.76 93.65
C LEU A 419 71.44 26.71 92.45
N ARG A 420 72.69 26.82 91.97
CA ARG A 420 73.16 27.99 91.20
C ARG A 420 73.15 27.85 89.67
N GLU A 421 73.26 26.63 89.14
CA GLU A 421 73.82 26.41 87.80
C GLU A 421 72.79 26.42 86.64
N ALA A 422 71.54 26.03 86.91
CA ALA A 422 70.58 25.58 85.88
C ALA A 422 70.01 26.66 84.92
N ARG A 423 70.41 27.93 85.00
CA ARG A 423 69.70 29.05 84.32
C ARG A 423 70.23 29.43 82.92
N ILE A 424 71.38 28.92 82.49
CA ILE A 424 72.11 29.43 81.31
C ILE A 424 71.61 28.84 79.97
N THR A 425 70.92 27.70 80.00
CA THR A 425 70.75 26.82 78.81
C THR A 425 69.69 27.28 77.79
N ILE A 426 68.81 28.22 78.12
CA ILE A 426 67.55 28.46 77.39
C ILE A 426 67.72 29.22 76.06
N GLU A 427 68.70 30.12 75.95
CA GLU A 427 68.69 31.17 74.93
C GLU A 427 68.98 30.71 73.49
N LYS A 428 69.66 29.55 73.30
CA LYS A 428 70.25 29.17 72.01
C LYS A 428 69.30 28.66 70.93
N LEU A 429 68.04 28.32 71.25
CA LEU A 429 67.19 27.49 70.38
C LEU A 429 66.26 28.27 69.41
N ARG A 430 66.49 29.57 69.20
CA ARG A 430 65.42 30.47 68.70
C ARG A 430 65.54 31.01 67.26
N GLU A 431 66.63 30.79 66.53
CA GLU A 431 66.92 31.57 65.30
C GLU A 431 66.82 30.82 63.95
N GLU A 432 67.00 29.50 63.86
CA GLU A 432 67.52 28.89 62.62
C GLU A 432 66.53 28.70 61.43
N ILE A 433 65.46 27.91 61.57
CA ILE A 433 64.92 27.09 60.45
C ILE A 433 63.72 27.61 59.60
N PRO A 434 63.18 28.86 59.71
CA PRO A 434 62.16 29.36 58.77
C PRO A 434 62.52 29.33 57.26
N GLN A 435 63.79 29.15 56.90
CA GLN A 435 64.30 29.42 55.55
C GLN A 435 64.02 28.34 54.49
N GLN A 436 63.67 27.09 54.85
CA GLN A 436 63.72 25.97 53.89
C GLN A 436 62.43 25.66 53.08
N LEU A 437 61.23 25.85 53.64
CA LEU A 437 60.01 25.22 53.07
C LEU A 437 59.36 25.97 51.90
N GLN A 438 59.71 27.24 51.65
CA GLN A 438 59.02 28.07 50.65
C GLN A 438 59.38 27.71 49.19
N SER A 439 60.49 27.00 48.95
CA SER A 439 61.10 26.88 47.62
C SER A 439 60.37 25.95 46.63
N MET A 440 59.60 24.97 47.10
CA MET A 440 59.46 23.70 46.35
C MET A 440 58.12 23.43 45.63
N ARG A 441 57.00 24.12 45.97
CA ARG A 441 55.66 23.69 45.49
C ARG A 441 55.19 24.28 44.16
N ASN A 442 55.65 25.46 43.74
CA ASN A 442 55.01 26.20 42.65
C ASN A 442 55.33 25.68 41.23
N PHE A 443 56.27 24.73 41.08
CA PHE A 443 56.77 24.30 39.77
C PHE A 443 55.98 23.16 39.11
N ALA A 444 55.23 22.36 39.88
CA ALA A 444 54.82 21.01 39.44
C ALA A 444 53.62 20.95 38.46
N GLN A 445 52.47 21.52 38.83
CA GLN A 445 51.18 21.14 38.21
C GLN A 445 50.70 21.98 37.01
N SER A 446 51.52 22.89 36.48
CA SER A 446 51.15 23.65 35.27
C SER A 446 51.17 22.79 33.99
N LEU A 447 51.83 21.62 34.04
CA LEU A 447 52.26 20.86 32.86
C LEU A 447 51.28 19.76 32.41
N GLU A 448 50.37 19.29 33.28
CA GLU A 448 49.40 18.22 32.98
C GLU A 448 48.18 18.71 32.13
N GLN A 449 48.38 19.83 31.45
CA GLN A 449 47.42 20.55 30.61
C GLN A 449 47.04 19.85 29.30
N LYS A 450 45.89 20.28 28.76
CA LYS A 450 45.54 20.41 27.32
C LYS A 450 45.41 19.14 26.44
N TYR A 451 46.31 18.16 26.53
CA TYR A 451 46.70 17.43 25.30
C TYR A 451 45.89 16.21 24.86
N SER A 452 44.97 15.67 25.67
CA SER A 452 44.37 14.35 25.42
C SER A 452 42.87 14.36 25.06
N LYS A 453 42.53 15.16 24.04
CA LYS A 453 41.65 14.76 22.91
C LYS A 453 40.23 14.30 23.29
N GLN A 454 39.15 15.06 23.10
CA GLN A 454 38.78 15.90 21.93
C GLN A 454 38.73 15.17 20.57
N ILE A 455 39.35 13.98 20.41
CA ILE A 455 39.61 13.35 19.09
C ILE A 455 39.28 11.82 19.05
N LEU A 456 38.36 11.36 19.90
CA LEU A 456 37.44 10.25 19.57
C LEU A 456 36.03 10.63 20.07
N ILE A 457 35.22 11.42 19.36
CA ILE A 457 35.14 11.71 17.91
C ILE A 457 34.78 10.48 17.06
N LEU A 458 33.85 10.69 16.14
CA LEU A 458 33.65 9.92 14.89
C LEU A 458 33.79 8.39 15.00
N LYS A 459 33.10 7.78 15.98
CA LYS A 459 32.42 6.50 15.76
C LYS A 459 30.93 6.70 15.98
N GLU A 460 30.08 6.84 14.96
CA GLU A 460 29.83 5.97 13.78
C GLU A 460 29.15 4.65 14.15
N ARG A 461 28.24 4.09 13.34
CA ARG A 461 27.41 4.60 12.22
C ARG A 461 26.37 3.50 11.93
N LEU A 462 25.13 3.89 11.57
CA LEU A 462 24.10 3.05 10.92
C LEU A 462 23.51 1.89 11.77
N SER A 463 22.28 1.37 11.54
CA SER A 463 20.96 1.98 11.27
C SER A 463 19.90 0.87 11.07
N ILE A 464 18.77 0.89 11.77
CA ILE A 464 17.42 0.35 11.36
C ILE A 464 16.38 0.58 12.51
N PRO A 465 15.10 0.95 12.25
CA PRO A 465 14.12 1.19 13.33
C PRO A 465 12.69 0.57 13.18
N THR A 466 12.29 -0.33 14.08
CA THR A 466 10.88 -0.62 14.52
C THR A 466 10.96 -1.25 15.94
N GLY A 467 10.21 -0.86 16.99
CA GLY A 467 8.75 -0.62 16.96
C GLY A 467 8.02 -0.09 18.23
N LYS A 468 8.12 1.18 18.68
CA LYS A 468 7.02 2.04 19.30
C LYS A 468 7.07 2.62 20.84
N GLU A 469 6.18 2.40 21.85
CA GLU A 469 5.69 3.01 23.15
C GLU A 469 4.43 2.17 23.68
N ASN A 470 3.28 2.75 24.08
CA ASN A 470 2.26 2.33 25.09
C ASN A 470 2.58 3.02 26.44
N ARG A 471 1.98 2.70 27.61
CA ARG A 471 2.34 3.27 28.94
C ARG A 471 1.87 2.46 30.17
N ARG A 472 2.74 2.34 31.19
CA ARG A 472 2.61 3.07 32.47
C ARG A 472 3.91 3.01 33.25
#